data_AF-A0A291QIU0-F1
#
_entry.id   AF-A0A291QIU0-F1
#
_cell.length_a   1.000
_cell.length_b   1.000
_cell.length_c   1.000
_cell.angle_alpha   90.00
_cell.angle_beta   90.00
_cell.angle_gamma   90.00
#
_symmetry.space_group_name_H-M   'P 1'
#
loop_
_entity.id
_entity.type
_entity.pdbx_description
1 polymer ?
#
loop_
_entity_poly.entity_id
_entity_poly.type
_entity_poly.pdbx_seq_one_letter_code
_entity_poly.pdbx_strand_id
1 'polypeptide(L)'
;MEPRTETQTNTHTIDTGAPVISADAYDTAAFHAADAIAVVTNTTAPDAVALPSEDASTAELLTAVQEAGHRAVPAPFAETALVARPLLRRAGLPVPEGPLSYAIAPDLTIRYARPAASAVGSAGCLGEDDSLLVTGALHRVPWARAVTEVVVLATAPSGPVLFTLPPGRAVLTPGGNLAGEPRDDLHLAAVEIPASQVRRITPEVLEEAGLRAALARSALIAGAAERCVDLTVAHTGARTQFGRPLSRFQAVKQEEARLIEEAALVRAAVGAAAAPLDTGGPVAHGAVAAAKTQASASAAEIARIAHQLHGAIGITRLNPLHLATTRLWSWRDEDGDETYWARRLARSLTATTLWPSLAATP
;
A
#
# COMPACT_ATOMS: atom_id res chain seq x y z
N MET A 1 -52.15 -42.15 38.98
CA MET A 1 -50.78 -42.68 38.90
C MET A 1 -50.21 -42.20 37.59
N GLU A 2 -49.28 -41.24 37.64
CA GLU A 2 -48.49 -40.69 36.52
C GLU A 2 -47.76 -41.80 35.73
N PRO A 3 -47.24 -41.59 34.48
CA PRO A 3 -46.45 -40.41 34.11
C PRO A 3 -46.58 -39.83 32.69
N ARG A 4 -45.93 -38.66 32.59
CA ARG A 4 -45.62 -37.79 31.46
C ARG A 4 -44.99 -38.49 30.25
N THR A 5 -45.20 -37.89 29.08
CA THR A 5 -44.14 -37.77 28.05
C THR A 5 -44.20 -36.36 27.47
N GLU A 6 -43.32 -35.50 27.97
CA GLU A 6 -42.94 -34.25 27.34
C GLU A 6 -42.28 -34.58 26.00
N THR A 7 -42.79 -34.02 24.90
CA THR A 7 -41.98 -33.83 23.69
C THR A 7 -41.81 -32.33 23.52
N GLN A 8 -40.74 -31.82 24.12
CA GLN A 8 -40.22 -30.49 23.87
C GLN A 8 -39.71 -30.46 22.42
N THR A 9 -40.54 -29.99 21.49
CA THR A 9 -40.04 -29.54 20.18
C THR A 9 -39.27 -28.24 20.40
N ASN A 10 -37.95 -28.36 20.54
CA ASN A 10 -37.00 -27.27 20.36
C ASN A 10 -37.06 -26.78 18.91
N THR A 11 -38.06 -25.95 18.60
CA THR A 11 -38.00 -25.08 17.42
C THR A 11 -37.18 -23.86 17.83
N HIS A 12 -35.85 -23.99 17.79
CA HIS A 12 -34.97 -22.83 17.76
C HIS A 12 -35.13 -22.17 16.39
N THR A 13 -36.14 -21.31 16.29
CA THR A 13 -36.22 -20.30 15.25
C THR A 13 -34.98 -19.44 15.36
N ILE A 14 -34.12 -19.49 14.34
CA ILE A 14 -32.95 -18.62 14.23
C ILE A 14 -33.49 -17.23 13.91
N ASP A 15 -33.61 -16.39 14.94
CA ASP A 15 -33.85 -14.97 14.78
C ASP A 15 -32.51 -14.28 14.48
N THR A 16 -32.20 -14.11 13.19
CA THR A 16 -30.98 -13.46 12.69
C THR A 16 -31.09 -11.93 12.71
N GLY A 17 -31.40 -11.35 13.87
CA GLY A 17 -31.49 -9.89 14.05
C GLY A 17 -30.15 -9.12 14.03
N ALA A 18 -29.06 -9.73 13.56
CA ALA A 18 -27.76 -9.09 13.37
C ALA A 18 -27.30 -9.31 11.92
N PRO A 19 -26.62 -8.34 11.28
CA PRO A 19 -26.25 -8.44 9.88
C PRO A 19 -25.27 -9.60 9.69
N VAL A 20 -25.79 -10.73 9.21
CA VAL A 20 -25.00 -11.75 8.54
C VAL A 20 -24.48 -11.06 7.29
N ILE A 21 -23.18 -10.73 7.25
CA ILE A 21 -22.53 -10.41 5.98
C ILE A 21 -22.67 -11.70 5.16
N SER A 22 -23.67 -11.73 4.28
CA SER A 22 -23.92 -12.88 3.43
C SER A 22 -22.64 -13.15 2.64
N ALA A 23 -22.19 -14.41 2.61
CA ALA A 23 -21.12 -14.82 1.70
C ALA A 23 -21.48 -14.46 0.24
N ASP A 24 -22.78 -14.33 -0.06
CA ASP A 24 -23.31 -13.95 -1.38
C ASP A 24 -23.35 -12.42 -1.61
N ALA A 25 -23.17 -11.59 -0.57
CA ALA A 25 -23.02 -10.14 -0.72
C ALA A 25 -21.59 -9.74 -1.11
N TYR A 26 -20.66 -10.70 -1.04
CA TYR A 26 -19.29 -10.53 -1.51
C TYR A 26 -19.18 -11.19 -2.89
N ASP A 27 -19.24 -10.37 -3.94
CA ASP A 27 -19.07 -10.86 -5.32
C ASP A 27 -17.60 -11.29 -5.54
N THR A 28 -17.32 -12.54 -5.18
CA THR A 28 -16.02 -13.18 -5.43
C THR A 28 -15.68 -13.24 -6.92
N ALA A 29 -16.67 -13.21 -7.81
CA ALA A 29 -16.45 -13.26 -9.26
C ALA A 29 -16.00 -11.90 -9.81
N ALA A 30 -16.57 -10.79 -9.33
CA ALA A 30 -16.11 -9.44 -9.68
C ALA A 30 -14.66 -9.19 -9.26
N PHE A 31 -14.22 -9.75 -8.12
CA PHE A 31 -12.86 -9.57 -7.62
C PHE A 31 -11.82 -10.50 -8.28
N HIS A 32 -12.22 -11.70 -8.71
CA HIS A 32 -11.34 -12.68 -9.38
C HIS A 32 -11.38 -12.62 -10.91
N ALA A 33 -12.23 -11.80 -11.51
CA ALA A 33 -12.16 -11.51 -12.93
C ALA A 33 -10.82 -10.83 -13.21
N ALA A 34 -9.91 -11.54 -13.88
CA ALA A 34 -8.59 -11.03 -14.28
C ALA A 34 -8.66 -9.73 -15.12
N ASP A 35 -9.85 -9.41 -15.66
CA ASP A 35 -10.14 -8.24 -16.47
C ASP A 35 -10.81 -7.08 -15.68
N ALA A 36 -11.11 -7.24 -14.39
CA ALA A 36 -11.83 -6.27 -13.56
C ALA A 36 -10.91 -5.36 -12.73
N ILE A 37 -9.79 -4.92 -13.32
CA ILE A 37 -8.98 -3.86 -12.69
C ILE A 37 -9.84 -2.60 -12.67
N ALA A 38 -10.21 -2.16 -11.48
CA ALA A 38 -10.87 -0.87 -11.34
C ALA A 38 -9.89 0.21 -11.79
N VAL A 39 -10.16 0.84 -12.93
CA VAL A 39 -9.39 2.00 -13.36
C VAL A 39 -9.68 3.11 -12.36
N VAL A 40 -8.64 3.66 -11.73
CA VAL A 40 -8.78 4.88 -10.90
C VAL A 40 -9.05 6.07 -11.82
N THR A 41 -10.26 6.13 -12.35
CA THR A 41 -10.90 7.36 -12.78
C THR A 41 -11.62 7.94 -11.56
N ASN A 42 -11.80 9.25 -11.51
CA ASN A 42 -12.41 9.97 -10.38
C ASN A 42 -13.87 9.52 -10.16
N THR A 43 -14.07 8.34 -9.57
CA THR A 43 -15.33 7.58 -9.61
C THR A 43 -16.05 7.63 -8.28
N THR A 44 -17.36 7.86 -8.36
CA THR A 44 -18.30 7.98 -7.25
C THR A 44 -19.16 6.72 -7.10
N ALA A 45 -18.60 5.53 -7.33
CA ALA A 45 -19.30 4.28 -7.04
C ALA A 45 -19.39 4.04 -5.51
N PRO A 46 -20.38 3.29 -5.01
CA PRO A 46 -20.57 3.07 -3.57
C PRO A 46 -19.31 2.52 -2.86
N ASP A 47 -18.52 1.70 -3.57
CA ASP A 47 -17.30 1.07 -3.06
C ASP A 47 -16.01 1.76 -3.55
N ALA A 48 -16.13 2.85 -4.31
CA ALA A 48 -14.97 3.60 -4.79
C ALA A 48 -14.43 4.54 -3.70
N VAL A 49 -13.13 4.75 -3.73
CA VAL A 49 -12.46 5.78 -2.93
C VAL A 49 -12.09 6.91 -3.88
N ALA A 50 -12.61 8.11 -3.62
CA ALA A 50 -12.31 9.27 -4.44
C ALA A 50 -10.83 9.62 -4.33
N LEU A 51 -10.20 9.94 -5.46
CA LEU A 51 -8.86 10.51 -5.43
C LEU A 51 -8.95 11.90 -4.78
N PRO A 52 -8.12 12.19 -3.76
CA PRO A 52 -8.07 13.52 -3.18
C PRO A 52 -7.72 14.59 -4.22
N SER A 53 -8.05 15.83 -3.88
CA SER A 53 -7.72 17.00 -4.70
C SER A 53 -6.21 17.10 -4.93
N GLU A 54 -5.83 17.92 -5.91
CA GLU A 54 -4.42 18.12 -6.22
C GLU A 54 -3.65 18.78 -5.07
N ASP A 55 -4.31 19.62 -4.29
CA ASP A 55 -3.72 20.36 -3.18
C ASP A 55 -3.91 19.65 -1.82
N ALA A 56 -4.35 18.39 -1.82
CA ALA A 56 -4.55 17.61 -0.61
C ALA A 56 -3.23 17.46 0.17
N SER A 57 -3.31 17.68 1.47
CA SER A 57 -2.22 17.44 2.42
C SER A 57 -1.84 15.95 2.45
N THR A 58 -0.63 15.63 2.91
CA THR A 58 -0.25 14.22 3.08
C THR A 58 -1.20 13.50 4.03
N ALA A 59 -1.73 14.16 5.07
CA ALA A 59 -2.69 13.56 5.98
C ALA A 59 -4.00 13.13 5.27
N GLU A 60 -4.52 13.97 4.37
CA GLU A 60 -5.70 13.65 3.56
C GLU A 60 -5.41 12.51 2.58
N LEU A 61 -4.24 12.52 1.93
CA LEU A 61 -3.79 11.43 1.06
C LEU A 61 -3.71 10.10 1.82
N LEU A 62 -3.12 10.09 3.02
CA LEU A 62 -3.01 8.89 3.84
C LEU A 62 -4.38 8.36 4.28
N THR A 63 -5.30 9.25 4.66
CA THR A 63 -6.67 8.85 5.03
C THR A 63 -7.36 8.16 3.85
N ALA A 64 -7.22 8.71 2.64
CA ALA A 64 -7.80 8.09 1.45
C ALA A 64 -7.13 6.76 1.10
N VAL A 65 -5.80 6.64 1.24
CA VAL A 65 -5.09 5.37 1.01
C VAL A 65 -5.46 4.32 2.05
N GLN A 66 -5.66 4.71 3.31
CA GLN A 66 -6.18 3.82 4.37
C GLN A 66 -7.57 3.31 4.01
N GLU A 67 -8.48 4.18 3.57
CA GLU A 67 -9.80 3.77 3.12
C GLU A 67 -9.71 2.81 1.92
N ALA A 68 -8.79 3.06 0.98
CA ALA A 68 -8.57 2.17 -0.16
C ALA A 68 -8.06 0.79 0.27
N GLY A 69 -7.19 0.74 1.30
CA GLY A 69 -6.74 -0.50 1.92
C GLY A 69 -7.87 -1.24 2.64
N HIS A 70 -8.71 -0.51 3.38
CA HIS A 70 -9.86 -1.07 4.11
C HIS A 70 -10.90 -1.69 3.17
N ARG A 71 -11.26 -0.96 2.11
CA ARG A 71 -12.19 -1.42 1.06
C ARG A 71 -11.58 -2.40 0.09
N ALA A 72 -10.30 -2.71 0.22
CA ALA A 72 -9.63 -3.67 -0.63
C ALA A 72 -9.68 -3.27 -2.14
N VAL A 73 -9.52 -1.98 -2.44
CA VAL A 73 -9.62 -1.43 -3.81
C VAL A 73 -8.58 -2.09 -4.74
N PRO A 74 -9.00 -2.75 -5.85
CA PRO A 74 -8.09 -3.43 -6.77
C PRO A 74 -7.57 -2.46 -7.85
N ALA A 75 -6.84 -1.43 -7.42
CA ALA A 75 -6.38 -0.38 -8.31
C ALA A 75 -5.07 0.28 -7.82
N PRO A 76 -4.30 0.98 -8.69
CA PRO A 76 -3.09 1.71 -8.33
C PRO A 76 -3.35 3.01 -7.54
N PHE A 77 -4.21 2.95 -6.52
CA PHE A 77 -4.65 4.12 -5.79
C PHE A 77 -3.50 4.77 -5.00
N ALA A 78 -2.76 3.99 -4.23
CA ALA A 78 -1.68 4.48 -3.39
C ALA A 78 -0.48 4.92 -4.24
N GLU A 79 -0.18 4.16 -5.29
CA GLU A 79 0.83 4.48 -6.31
C GLU A 79 0.53 5.85 -6.95
N THR A 80 -0.72 6.09 -7.34
CA THR A 80 -1.14 7.33 -7.99
C THR A 80 -1.14 8.49 -7.00
N ALA A 81 -1.86 8.35 -5.89
CA ALA A 81 -2.19 9.46 -4.99
C ALA A 81 -1.00 9.90 -4.13
N LEU A 82 -0.25 8.95 -3.54
CA LEU A 82 0.77 9.27 -2.54
C LEU A 82 2.19 9.33 -3.12
N VAL A 83 2.44 8.66 -4.25
CA VAL A 83 3.78 8.52 -4.84
C VAL A 83 3.91 9.30 -6.16
N ALA A 84 3.24 8.86 -7.22
CA ALA A 84 3.45 9.37 -8.57
C ALA A 84 3.07 10.86 -8.72
N ARG A 85 1.85 11.24 -8.30
CA ARG A 85 1.38 12.63 -8.45
C ARG A 85 2.24 13.64 -7.67
N PRO A 86 2.54 13.44 -6.37
CA PRO A 86 3.40 14.37 -5.63
C PRO A 86 4.80 14.49 -6.24
N LEU A 87 5.39 13.38 -6.70
CA LEU A 87 6.73 13.39 -7.31
C LEU A 87 6.76 14.12 -8.65
N LEU A 88 5.75 13.94 -9.50
CA LEU A 88 5.63 14.69 -10.76
C LEU A 88 5.48 16.19 -10.51
N ARG A 89 4.64 16.59 -9.54
CA ARG A 89 4.48 18.00 -9.15
C ARG A 89 5.78 18.57 -8.60
N ARG A 90 6.46 17.83 -7.72
CA ARG A 90 7.76 18.24 -7.15
C ARG A 90 8.81 18.42 -8.23
N ALA A 91 8.80 17.58 -9.27
CA ALA A 91 9.71 17.67 -10.40
C ALA A 91 9.32 18.74 -11.45
N GLY A 92 8.14 19.38 -11.33
CA GLY A 92 7.64 20.32 -12.33
C GLY A 92 7.32 19.66 -13.67
N LEU A 93 6.84 18.42 -13.65
CA LEU A 93 6.31 17.71 -14.81
C LEU A 93 4.77 17.80 -14.83
N PRO A 94 4.15 17.81 -16.03
CA PRO A 94 2.71 17.68 -16.12
C PRO A 94 2.28 16.35 -15.52
N VAL A 95 1.20 16.37 -14.74
CA VAL A 95 0.59 15.17 -14.19
C VAL A 95 -0.38 14.62 -15.24
N PRO A 96 -0.13 13.43 -15.82
CA PRO A 96 -1.04 12.83 -16.78
C PRO A 96 -2.39 12.50 -16.14
N GLU A 97 -3.46 12.52 -16.95
CA GLU A 97 -4.74 11.98 -16.52
C GLU A 97 -4.68 10.45 -16.38
N GLY A 98 -5.52 9.92 -15.50
CA GLY A 98 -5.66 8.48 -15.27
C GLY A 98 -4.73 7.90 -14.20
N PRO A 99 -4.71 6.56 -14.09
CA PRO A 99 -3.92 5.84 -13.10
C PRO A 99 -2.43 5.88 -13.40
N LEU A 100 -1.62 6.09 -12.38
CA LEU A 100 -0.17 6.18 -12.46
C LEU A 100 0.49 5.11 -11.57
N SER A 101 1.67 4.66 -11.99
CA SER A 101 2.55 3.82 -11.18
C SER A 101 3.89 4.50 -10.96
N TYR A 102 4.78 3.86 -10.21
CA TYR A 102 6.15 4.29 -10.00
C TYR A 102 7.12 3.11 -10.11
N ALA A 103 8.38 3.43 -10.41
CA ALA A 103 9.49 2.49 -10.31
C ALA A 103 10.75 3.22 -9.84
N ILE A 104 11.35 2.77 -8.75
CA ILE A 104 12.66 3.25 -8.28
C ILE A 104 13.71 2.25 -8.76
N ALA A 105 14.47 2.64 -9.78
CA ALA A 105 15.26 1.71 -10.58
C ALA A 105 16.73 2.17 -10.66
N PRO A 106 17.53 1.88 -9.62
CA PRO A 106 18.96 2.24 -9.60
C PRO A 106 19.78 1.47 -10.63
N ASP A 107 19.28 0.31 -11.09
CA ASP A 107 20.02 -0.62 -11.95
C ASP A 107 19.84 -0.36 -13.46
N LEU A 108 19.10 0.68 -13.84
CA LEU A 108 18.96 1.03 -15.25
C LEU A 108 20.27 1.55 -15.82
N THR A 109 20.59 1.10 -17.03
CA THR A 109 21.66 1.70 -17.83
C THR A 109 21.08 2.87 -18.60
N ILE A 110 21.45 4.10 -18.19
CA ILE A 110 20.99 5.33 -18.82
C ILE A 110 22.14 6.02 -19.54
N ARG A 111 21.91 6.42 -20.79
CA ARG A 111 22.85 7.20 -21.61
C ARG A 111 22.12 8.38 -22.24
N TYR A 112 22.82 9.47 -22.50
CA TYR A 112 22.30 10.55 -23.33
C TYR A 112 22.36 10.11 -24.81
N ALA A 113 21.26 10.28 -25.55
CA ALA A 113 21.15 9.87 -26.95
C ALA A 113 22.11 10.63 -27.86
N ARG A 114 22.40 11.88 -27.53
CA ARG A 114 23.49 12.68 -28.11
C ARG A 114 24.46 13.06 -26.97
N PRO A 115 25.78 12.96 -27.16
CA PRO A 115 26.71 13.40 -26.13
C PRO A 115 26.79 14.94 -26.12
N ALA A 116 26.23 15.61 -25.11
CA ALA A 116 26.51 17.01 -24.87
C ALA A 116 27.95 17.23 -24.34
N ALA A 117 28.62 18.28 -24.84
CA ALA A 117 29.97 18.68 -24.40
C ALA A 117 29.98 19.41 -23.04
N SER A 118 28.82 19.72 -22.45
CA SER A 118 28.71 20.43 -21.17
C SER A 118 27.53 19.90 -20.38
N ALA A 119 27.71 19.91 -19.06
CA ALA A 119 26.80 19.42 -18.06
C ALA A 119 25.37 19.87 -18.35
N VAL A 120 24.53 18.87 -18.57
CA VAL A 120 23.19 18.80 -18.01
C VAL A 120 23.10 19.84 -16.85
N GLY A 121 22.34 20.94 -17.01
CA GLY A 121 22.18 22.06 -16.05
C GLY A 121 21.77 21.71 -14.60
N SER A 122 21.38 22.64 -13.73
CA SER A 122 21.08 22.30 -12.32
C SER A 122 19.83 21.40 -12.12
N ALA A 123 19.64 20.84 -10.91
CA ALA A 123 18.39 20.15 -10.56
C ALA A 123 17.18 21.08 -10.77
N GLY A 124 16.08 20.53 -11.29
CA GLY A 124 14.90 21.30 -11.72
C GLY A 124 14.96 21.81 -13.16
N CYS A 125 16.11 21.73 -13.84
CA CYS A 125 16.19 22.01 -15.27
C CYS A 125 15.66 20.83 -16.10
N LEU A 126 15.10 21.16 -17.28
CA LEU A 126 14.85 20.18 -18.34
C LEU A 126 16.17 19.51 -18.74
N GLY A 127 16.10 18.31 -19.33
CA GLY A 127 17.18 17.91 -20.21
C GLY A 127 17.25 18.95 -21.33
N GLU A 128 18.32 19.75 -21.40
CA GLU A 128 18.34 20.91 -22.29
C GLU A 128 18.29 20.48 -23.77
N ASP A 129 18.87 19.33 -24.14
CA ASP A 129 18.91 18.86 -25.53
C ASP A 129 18.84 17.33 -25.75
N ASP A 130 19.00 16.53 -24.70
CA ASP A 130 19.27 15.09 -24.87
C ASP A 130 18.15 14.21 -24.33
N SER A 131 17.50 13.50 -25.25
CA SER A 131 16.71 12.32 -24.92
C SER A 131 17.59 11.28 -24.21
N LEU A 132 16.98 10.51 -23.31
CA LEU A 132 17.68 9.41 -22.63
C LEU A 132 17.47 8.12 -23.41
N LEU A 133 18.54 7.37 -23.63
CA LEU A 133 18.47 5.97 -24.01
C LEU A 133 18.53 5.13 -22.75
N VAL A 134 17.44 4.41 -22.48
CA VAL A 134 17.27 3.61 -21.27
C VAL A 134 17.24 2.13 -21.63
N THR A 135 18.13 1.36 -21.02
CA THR A 135 18.21 -0.10 -21.14
C THR A 135 18.23 -0.74 -19.76
N GLY A 136 17.47 -1.81 -19.59
CA GLY A 136 17.41 -2.56 -18.34
C GLY A 136 16.03 -3.12 -18.07
N ALA A 137 15.75 -3.42 -16.82
CA ALA A 137 14.44 -3.89 -16.39
C ALA A 137 13.95 -3.08 -15.19
N LEU A 138 12.67 -2.72 -15.21
CA LEU A 138 11.95 -2.28 -14.03
C LEU A 138 11.27 -3.53 -13.45
N HIS A 139 11.61 -3.89 -12.21
CA HIS A 139 11.11 -5.10 -11.60
C HIS A 139 9.88 -4.85 -10.75
N ARG A 140 8.89 -5.76 -10.84
CA ARG A 140 7.69 -5.80 -10.01
C ARG A 140 6.95 -4.46 -9.91
N VAL A 141 6.89 -3.72 -11.02
CA VAL A 141 6.19 -2.43 -11.10
C VAL A 141 4.72 -2.64 -10.76
N PRO A 142 4.19 -1.98 -9.70
CA PRO A 142 2.82 -2.18 -9.27
C PRO A 142 1.85 -1.72 -10.36
N TRP A 143 0.91 -2.58 -10.75
CA TRP A 143 -0.14 -2.23 -11.72
C TRP A 143 0.36 -1.80 -13.10
N ALA A 144 1.58 -2.15 -13.51
CA ALA A 144 2.18 -1.62 -14.74
C ALA A 144 1.30 -1.82 -15.99
N ARG A 145 0.60 -2.95 -16.10
CA ARG A 145 -0.32 -3.23 -17.21
C ARG A 145 -1.60 -2.38 -17.24
N ALA A 146 -1.90 -1.67 -16.16
CA ALA A 146 -3.17 -0.95 -15.95
C ALA A 146 -3.01 0.56 -15.78
N VAL A 147 -1.78 1.08 -15.89
CA VAL A 147 -1.50 2.51 -15.76
C VAL A 147 -1.29 3.18 -17.11
N THR A 148 -1.55 4.48 -17.18
CA THR A 148 -1.25 5.29 -18.35
C THR A 148 0.26 5.54 -18.45
N GLU A 149 0.88 5.85 -17.32
CA GLU A 149 2.30 6.20 -17.22
C GLU A 149 2.92 5.60 -15.94
N VAL A 150 4.18 5.18 -16.06
CA VAL A 150 5.03 4.82 -14.92
C VAL A 150 6.00 5.96 -14.66
N VAL A 151 6.00 6.48 -13.43
CA VAL A 151 6.99 7.47 -12.98
C VAL A 151 8.27 6.74 -12.57
N VAL A 152 9.30 6.84 -13.39
CA VAL A 152 10.58 6.15 -13.19
C VAL A 152 11.57 7.11 -12.57
N LEU A 153 12.16 6.70 -11.45
CA LEU A 153 13.27 7.37 -10.79
C LEU A 153 14.52 6.51 -10.93
N ALA A 154 15.59 7.10 -11.46
CA ALA A 154 16.81 6.38 -11.76
C ALA A 154 18.04 7.29 -11.65
N THR A 155 19.23 6.69 -11.72
CA THR A 155 20.50 7.42 -11.70
C THR A 155 21.07 7.49 -13.12
N ALA A 156 21.11 8.69 -13.69
CA ALA A 156 21.81 8.96 -14.95
C ALA A 156 23.29 9.31 -14.68
N PRO A 157 24.16 9.34 -15.70
CA PRO A 157 25.58 9.69 -15.52
C PRO A 157 25.83 11.03 -14.82
N SER A 158 24.90 11.98 -14.95
CA SER A 158 24.99 13.30 -14.32
C SER A 158 24.09 13.46 -13.08
N GLY A 159 23.69 12.34 -12.47
CA GLY A 159 22.92 12.29 -11.24
C GLY A 159 21.48 11.79 -11.40
N PRO A 160 20.68 11.87 -10.32
CA PRO A 160 19.31 11.38 -10.31
C PRO A 160 18.39 12.08 -11.33
N VAL A 161 17.57 11.28 -11.99
CA VAL A 161 16.56 11.72 -12.95
C VAL A 161 15.20 11.13 -12.58
N LEU A 162 14.16 11.87 -12.93
CA LEU A 162 12.78 11.41 -12.96
C LEU A 162 12.26 11.56 -14.38
N PHE A 163 11.59 10.52 -14.89
CA PHE A 163 10.91 10.58 -16.19
C PHE A 163 9.64 9.73 -16.20
N THR A 164 8.76 9.98 -17.16
CA THR A 164 7.55 9.17 -17.39
C THR A 164 7.79 8.17 -18.51
N LEU A 165 7.25 6.96 -18.33
CA LEU A 165 7.33 5.87 -19.29
C LEU A 165 5.93 5.26 -19.48
N PRO A 166 5.35 5.35 -20.69
CA PRO A 166 4.16 4.58 -21.02
C PRO A 166 4.51 3.09 -21.04
N PRO A 167 3.74 2.20 -20.37
CA PRO A 167 4.03 0.77 -20.32
C PRO A 167 4.18 0.12 -21.71
N GLY A 168 3.42 0.61 -22.71
CA GLY A 168 3.48 0.13 -24.09
C GLY A 168 4.81 0.40 -24.82
N ARG A 169 5.73 1.17 -24.23
CA ARG A 169 7.09 1.38 -24.75
C ARG A 169 8.10 0.34 -24.24
N ALA A 170 7.67 -0.58 -23.38
CA ALA A 170 8.48 -1.66 -22.84
C ALA A 170 7.87 -3.03 -23.21
N VAL A 171 8.68 -4.08 -23.15
CA VAL A 171 8.16 -5.46 -23.18
C VAL A 171 7.73 -5.81 -21.77
N LEU A 172 6.43 -6.03 -21.57
CA LEU A 172 5.84 -6.36 -20.28
C LEU A 172 5.83 -7.87 -20.06
N THR A 173 6.38 -8.32 -18.92
CA THR A 173 6.24 -9.69 -18.42
C THR A 173 5.25 -9.68 -17.25
N PRO A 174 4.07 -10.32 -17.38
CA PRO A 174 3.08 -10.37 -16.33
C PRO A 174 3.59 -11.00 -15.03
N GLY A 175 3.40 -10.30 -13.92
CA GLY A 175 3.70 -10.82 -12.58
C GLY A 175 2.63 -10.42 -11.55
N GLY A 176 2.75 -10.94 -10.33
CA GLY A 176 1.81 -10.66 -9.25
C GLY A 176 2.42 -10.78 -7.85
N ASN A 177 1.70 -10.25 -6.86
CA ASN A 177 1.97 -10.52 -5.44
C ASN A 177 1.05 -11.62 -4.89
N LEU A 178 1.19 -11.93 -3.60
CA LEU A 178 0.42 -12.99 -2.94
C LEU A 178 -1.09 -12.72 -2.93
N ALA A 179 -1.49 -11.44 -2.95
CA ALA A 179 -2.87 -11.00 -3.06
C ALA A 179 -3.44 -11.03 -4.49
N GLY A 180 -2.62 -11.41 -5.49
CA GLY A 180 -3.02 -11.41 -6.89
C GLY A 180 -2.99 -10.03 -7.56
N GLU A 181 -2.42 -9.02 -6.92
CA GLU A 181 -2.29 -7.69 -7.52
C GLU A 181 -1.13 -7.69 -8.52
N PRO A 182 -1.27 -7.02 -9.69
CA PRO A 182 -0.22 -6.99 -10.70
C PRO A 182 1.10 -6.38 -10.19
N ARG A 183 2.19 -7.10 -10.45
CA ARG A 183 3.57 -6.70 -10.17
C ARG A 183 4.41 -7.10 -11.38
N ASP A 184 4.31 -6.30 -12.42
CA ASP A 184 4.81 -6.64 -13.74
C ASP A 184 6.27 -6.22 -13.90
N ASP A 185 7.05 -6.98 -14.66
CA ASP A 185 8.37 -6.55 -15.06
C ASP A 185 8.28 -5.83 -16.41
N LEU A 186 8.93 -4.67 -16.53
CA LEU A 186 9.03 -3.91 -17.78
C LEU A 186 10.46 -3.95 -18.30
N HIS A 187 10.68 -4.59 -19.44
CA HIS A 187 11.98 -4.70 -20.08
C HIS A 187 12.17 -3.59 -21.13
N LEU A 188 13.23 -2.83 -20.96
CA LEU A 188 13.60 -1.68 -21.78
C LEU A 188 14.83 -2.02 -22.62
N ALA A 189 14.70 -1.96 -23.94
CA ALA A 189 15.78 -2.20 -24.89
C ALA A 189 16.10 -0.90 -25.64
N ALA A 190 17.00 -0.08 -25.07
CA ALA A 190 17.41 1.22 -25.62
C ALA A 190 16.22 2.13 -25.95
N VAL A 191 15.27 2.24 -25.02
CA VAL A 191 14.08 3.08 -25.19
C VAL A 191 14.48 4.55 -25.09
N GLU A 192 14.14 5.34 -26.11
CA GLU A 192 14.41 6.77 -26.15
C GLU A 192 13.34 7.57 -25.41
N ILE A 193 13.68 8.19 -24.29
CA ILE A 193 12.81 9.07 -23.51
C ILE A 193 13.05 10.52 -23.93
N PRO A 194 12.04 11.23 -24.48
CA PRO A 194 12.17 12.62 -24.88
C PRO A 194 12.61 13.52 -23.72
N ALA A 195 13.47 14.49 -24.02
CA ALA A 195 13.97 15.44 -23.02
C ALA A 195 12.84 16.23 -22.30
N SER A 196 11.70 16.45 -22.98
CA SER A 196 10.51 17.09 -22.40
C SER A 196 9.89 16.30 -21.25
N GLN A 197 10.07 14.97 -21.23
CA GLN A 197 9.56 14.05 -20.21
C GLN A 197 10.58 13.76 -19.11
N VAL A 198 11.77 14.36 -19.17
CA VAL A 198 12.86 14.11 -18.21
C VAL A 198 13.05 15.34 -17.34
N ARG A 199 13.25 15.12 -16.04
CA ARG A 199 13.69 16.13 -15.07
C ARG A 199 14.88 15.60 -14.31
N ARG A 200 15.87 16.46 -14.08
CA ARG A 200 16.86 16.15 -13.05
C ARG A 200 16.37 16.56 -11.70
N ILE A 201 16.54 15.64 -10.78
CA ILE A 201 16.06 15.76 -9.42
C ILE A 201 17.24 15.74 -8.48
N THR A 202 17.04 16.26 -7.29
CA THR A 202 18.06 16.17 -6.26
C THR A 202 18.04 14.78 -5.62
N PRO A 203 19.14 14.34 -4.97
CA PRO A 203 19.14 13.11 -4.18
C PRO A 203 18.03 13.06 -3.12
N GLU A 204 17.64 14.21 -2.57
CA GLU A 204 16.56 14.32 -1.58
C GLU A 204 15.19 13.95 -2.18
N VAL A 205 14.92 14.30 -3.44
CA VAL A 205 13.68 13.89 -4.13
C VAL A 205 13.68 12.39 -4.44
N LEU A 206 14.84 11.82 -4.79
CA LEU A 206 14.97 10.38 -4.95
C LEU A 206 14.73 9.64 -3.62
N GLU A 207 15.24 10.18 -2.51
CA GLU A 207 14.97 9.64 -1.17
C GLU A 207 13.48 9.80 -0.80
N GLU A 208 12.88 10.96 -1.05
CA GLU A 208 11.45 11.23 -0.84
C GLU A 208 10.58 10.20 -1.55
N ALA A 209 10.94 9.79 -2.77
CA ALA A 209 10.20 8.76 -3.50
C ALA A 209 10.18 7.42 -2.76
N GLY A 210 11.30 6.99 -2.19
CA GLY A 210 11.38 5.78 -1.37
C GLY A 210 10.55 5.90 -0.10
N LEU A 211 10.55 7.08 0.54
CA LEU A 211 9.72 7.33 1.73
C LEU A 211 8.23 7.30 1.40
N ARG A 212 7.81 7.94 0.30
CA ARG A 212 6.42 7.91 -0.18
C ARG A 212 5.96 6.50 -0.52
N ALA A 213 6.78 5.73 -1.23
CA ALA A 213 6.50 4.34 -1.59
C ALA A 213 6.30 3.47 -0.33
N ALA A 214 7.21 3.57 0.64
CA ALA A 214 7.07 2.85 1.90
C ALA A 214 5.84 3.26 2.70
N LEU A 215 5.58 4.57 2.83
CA LEU A 215 4.42 5.06 3.56
C LEU A 215 3.10 4.67 2.86
N ALA A 216 3.08 4.59 1.53
CA ALA A 216 1.94 4.11 0.75
C ALA A 216 1.58 2.68 1.16
N ARG A 217 2.56 1.77 1.24
CA ARG A 217 2.34 0.41 1.73
C ARG A 217 1.90 0.38 3.18
N SER A 218 2.50 1.18 4.05
CA SER A 218 2.11 1.27 5.45
C SER A 218 0.66 1.73 5.63
N ALA A 219 0.21 2.72 4.84
CA ALA A 219 -1.16 3.20 4.87
C ALA A 219 -2.17 2.17 4.35
N LEU A 220 -1.84 1.47 3.26
CA LEU A 220 -2.64 0.35 2.77
C LEU A 220 -2.75 -0.77 3.83
N ILE A 221 -1.64 -1.11 4.50
CA ILE A 221 -1.59 -2.06 5.62
C ILE A 221 -2.49 -1.60 6.77
N ALA A 222 -2.47 -0.31 7.14
CA ALA A 222 -3.33 0.23 8.19
C ALA A 222 -4.82 0.02 7.86
N GLY A 223 -5.24 0.32 6.63
CA GLY A 223 -6.61 0.07 6.17
C GLY A 223 -6.99 -1.41 6.19
N ALA A 224 -6.12 -2.27 5.66
CA ALA A 224 -6.37 -3.73 5.66
C ALA A 224 -6.37 -4.33 7.08
N ALA A 225 -5.62 -3.75 8.02
CA ALA A 225 -5.61 -4.13 9.43
C ALA A 225 -6.97 -3.84 10.08
N GLU A 226 -7.52 -2.65 9.86
CA GLU A 226 -8.87 -2.31 10.31
C GLU A 226 -9.93 -3.22 9.69
N ARG A 227 -9.78 -3.53 8.40
CA ARG A 227 -10.66 -4.50 7.75
C ARG A 227 -10.61 -5.88 8.43
N CYS A 228 -9.43 -6.33 8.85
CA CYS A 228 -9.29 -7.57 9.61
C CYS A 228 -9.97 -7.48 10.98
N VAL A 229 -9.90 -6.34 11.68
CA VAL A 229 -10.62 -6.10 12.94
C VAL A 229 -12.13 -6.23 12.71
N ASP A 230 -12.69 -5.49 11.73
CA ASP A 230 -14.12 -5.47 11.46
C ASP A 230 -14.67 -6.86 11.14
N LEU A 231 -13.98 -7.59 10.25
CA LEU A 231 -14.34 -8.94 9.86
C LEU A 231 -14.28 -9.90 11.05
N THR A 232 -13.24 -9.77 11.89
CA THR A 232 -13.05 -10.65 13.05
C THR A 232 -14.10 -10.40 14.12
N VAL A 233 -14.34 -9.15 14.50
CA VAL A 233 -15.35 -8.78 15.51
C VAL A 233 -16.76 -9.20 15.05
N ALA A 234 -17.08 -9.01 13.77
CA ALA A 234 -18.35 -9.48 13.21
C ALA A 234 -18.44 -11.01 13.27
N HIS A 235 -17.38 -11.72 12.88
CA HIS A 235 -17.35 -13.18 12.88
C HIS A 235 -17.52 -13.77 14.29
N THR A 236 -16.72 -13.34 15.25
CA THR A 236 -16.76 -13.86 16.62
C THR A 236 -18.04 -13.46 17.38
N GLY A 237 -18.64 -12.32 17.03
CA GLY A 237 -19.93 -11.89 17.54
C GLY A 237 -21.09 -12.73 17.04
N ALA A 238 -21.07 -13.13 15.76
CA ALA A 238 -22.13 -13.94 15.15
C ALA A 238 -21.96 -15.44 15.38
N ARG A 239 -20.72 -15.95 15.43
CA ARG A 239 -20.43 -17.38 15.53
C ARG A 239 -20.73 -17.90 16.93
N THR A 240 -21.68 -18.83 17.03
CA THR A 240 -22.05 -19.49 18.29
C THR A 240 -21.40 -20.86 18.39
N GLN A 241 -20.68 -21.11 19.50
CA GLN A 241 -20.19 -22.44 19.90
C GLN A 241 -20.35 -22.61 21.41
N PHE A 242 -20.57 -23.86 21.84
CA PHE A 242 -20.83 -24.19 23.24
C PHE A 242 -21.94 -23.33 23.86
N GLY A 243 -23.02 -23.10 23.08
CA GLY A 243 -24.23 -22.41 23.53
C GLY A 243 -24.14 -20.89 23.64
N ARG A 244 -23.06 -20.24 23.19
CA ARG A 244 -22.93 -18.76 23.18
C ARG A 244 -22.01 -18.25 22.08
N PRO A 245 -22.05 -16.93 21.75
CA PRO A 245 -21.10 -16.33 20.81
C PRO A 245 -19.63 -16.51 21.23
N LEU A 246 -18.72 -16.63 20.26
CA LEU A 246 -17.28 -16.73 20.50
C LEU A 246 -16.74 -15.51 21.27
N SER A 247 -17.27 -14.33 20.99
CA SER A 247 -16.91 -13.08 21.71
C SER A 247 -17.22 -13.10 23.21
N ARG A 248 -17.92 -14.13 23.74
CA ARG A 248 -18.16 -14.30 25.19
C ARG A 248 -17.07 -15.09 25.92
N PHE A 249 -16.12 -15.71 25.21
CA PHE A 249 -14.99 -16.41 25.82
C PHE A 249 -13.84 -15.44 26.08
N GLN A 250 -13.23 -15.51 27.27
CA GLN A 250 -12.15 -14.57 27.67
C GLN A 250 -10.94 -14.63 26.74
N ALA A 251 -10.51 -15.84 26.35
CA ALA A 251 -9.39 -16.01 25.41
C ALA A 251 -9.66 -15.31 24.06
N VAL A 252 -10.90 -15.38 23.55
CA VAL A 252 -11.30 -14.69 22.31
C VAL A 252 -11.23 -13.17 22.50
N LYS A 253 -11.77 -12.65 23.60
CA LYS A 253 -11.72 -11.21 23.90
C LYS A 253 -10.29 -10.67 24.02
N GLN A 254 -9.39 -11.44 24.62
CA GLN A 254 -7.99 -11.06 24.77
C GLN A 254 -7.30 -10.98 23.41
N GLU A 255 -7.51 -11.96 22.54
CA GLU A 255 -6.98 -11.93 21.18
C GLU A 255 -7.61 -10.79 20.34
N GLU A 256 -8.93 -10.55 20.45
CA GLU A 256 -9.59 -9.40 19.80
C GLU A 256 -9.01 -8.07 20.26
N ALA A 257 -8.79 -7.90 21.57
CA ALA A 257 -8.18 -6.69 22.11
C ALA A 257 -6.79 -6.47 21.53
N ARG A 258 -5.97 -7.53 21.43
CA ARG A 258 -4.64 -7.49 20.81
C ARG A 258 -4.71 -7.15 19.32
N LEU A 259 -5.67 -7.72 18.58
CA LEU A 259 -5.88 -7.41 17.16
C LEU A 259 -6.22 -5.93 16.96
N ILE A 260 -7.11 -5.38 17.79
CA ILE A 260 -7.50 -3.97 17.77
C ILE A 260 -6.32 -3.07 18.13
N GLU A 261 -5.52 -3.46 19.13
CA GLU A 261 -4.32 -2.76 19.55
C GLU A 261 -3.29 -2.68 18.41
N GLU A 262 -2.96 -3.81 17.77
CA GLU A 262 -2.04 -3.84 16.64
C GLU A 262 -2.53 -2.94 15.48
N ALA A 263 -3.81 -3.01 15.10
CA ALA A 263 -4.35 -2.14 14.07
C ALA A 263 -4.27 -0.64 14.45
N ALA A 264 -4.54 -0.31 15.71
CA ALA A 264 -4.42 1.05 16.22
C ALA A 264 -2.97 1.56 16.23
N LEU A 265 -2.00 0.71 16.59
CA LEU A 265 -0.57 1.03 16.54
C LEU A 265 -0.13 1.36 15.11
N VAL A 266 -0.52 0.54 14.13
CA VAL A 266 -0.21 0.79 12.72
C VAL A 266 -0.81 2.11 12.25
N ARG A 267 -2.10 2.35 12.51
CA ARG A 267 -2.77 3.61 12.12
C ARG A 267 -2.09 4.82 12.75
N ALA A 268 -1.77 4.76 14.05
CA ALA A 268 -1.09 5.85 14.75
C ALA A 268 0.29 6.14 14.16
N ALA A 269 1.09 5.11 13.89
CA ALA A 269 2.42 5.26 13.30
C ALA A 269 2.37 5.86 11.89
N VAL A 270 1.41 5.42 11.05
CA VAL A 270 1.19 6.01 9.71
C VAL A 270 0.77 7.47 9.80
N GLY A 271 -0.18 7.79 10.68
CA GLY A 271 -0.65 9.17 10.87
C GLY A 271 0.46 10.11 11.36
N ALA A 272 1.32 9.63 12.27
CA ALA A 272 2.47 10.38 12.78
C ALA A 272 3.51 10.73 11.70
N ALA A 273 3.55 9.99 10.59
CA ALA A 273 4.46 10.26 9.47
C ALA A 273 3.96 11.33 8.48
N ALA A 274 2.71 11.77 8.58
CA ALA A 274 2.11 12.70 7.61
C ALA A 274 2.82 14.06 7.55
N ALA A 275 2.86 14.78 8.68
CA ALA A 275 3.48 16.10 8.76
C ALA A 275 5.01 16.06 8.57
N PRO A 276 5.75 15.07 9.12
CA PRO A 276 7.15 14.87 8.78
C PRO A 276 7.40 14.73 7.28
N LEU A 277 6.57 13.98 6.54
CA LEU A 277 6.75 13.81 5.10
C LEU A 277 6.57 15.12 4.32
N ASP A 278 5.62 15.98 4.73
CA ASP A 278 5.40 17.29 4.10
C ASP A 278 6.58 18.25 4.31
N THR A 279 7.24 18.18 5.46
CA THR A 279 8.40 19.03 5.81
C THR A 279 9.73 18.48 5.30
N GLY A 280 9.84 17.17 5.12
CA GLY A 280 11.02 16.50 4.59
C GLY A 280 12.17 16.35 5.60
N GLY A 281 13.36 16.01 5.07
CA GLY A 281 14.58 15.90 5.87
C GLY A 281 14.61 14.70 6.84
N PRO A 282 15.52 14.72 7.84
CA PRO A 282 15.74 13.57 8.72
C PRO A 282 14.52 13.15 9.55
N VAL A 283 13.63 14.09 9.89
CA VAL A 283 12.41 13.81 10.66
C VAL A 283 11.43 12.98 9.82
N ALA A 284 11.29 13.29 8.52
CA ALA A 284 10.52 12.47 7.58
C ALA A 284 11.06 11.04 7.52
N HIS A 285 12.39 10.90 7.44
CA HIS A 285 13.06 9.61 7.38
C HIS A 285 12.72 8.75 8.61
N GLY A 286 12.91 9.30 9.81
CA GLY A 286 12.64 8.58 11.06
C GLY A 286 11.17 8.18 11.20
N ALA A 287 10.25 9.11 10.92
CA ALA A 287 8.82 8.85 11.06
C ALA A 287 8.31 7.79 10.07
N VAL A 288 8.71 7.86 8.80
CA VAL A 288 8.32 6.86 7.79
C VAL A 288 8.96 5.50 8.06
N ALA A 289 10.23 5.48 8.47
CA ALA A 289 10.90 4.23 8.84
C ALA A 289 10.21 3.56 10.04
N ALA A 290 9.81 4.33 11.06
CA ALA A 290 9.03 3.82 12.19
C ALA A 290 7.66 3.30 11.72
N ALA A 291 6.93 4.06 10.90
CA ALA A 291 5.64 3.65 10.36
C ALA A 291 5.71 2.34 9.56
N LYS A 292 6.67 2.23 8.64
CA LYS A 292 6.84 1.02 7.82
C LYS A 292 7.33 -0.17 8.61
N THR A 293 8.22 0.03 9.59
CA THR A 293 8.64 -1.04 10.52
C THR A 293 7.45 -1.56 11.33
N GLN A 294 6.68 -0.67 11.97
CA GLN A 294 5.49 -1.04 12.75
C GLN A 294 4.45 -1.75 11.89
N ALA A 295 4.10 -1.17 10.72
CA ALA A 295 3.13 -1.76 9.80
C ALA A 295 3.55 -3.18 9.36
N SER A 296 4.82 -3.35 9.00
CA SER A 296 5.34 -4.62 8.52
C SER A 296 5.43 -5.68 9.61
N ALA A 297 5.72 -5.30 10.85
CA ALA A 297 5.74 -6.18 12.01
C ALA A 297 4.32 -6.62 12.40
N SER A 298 3.40 -5.67 12.57
CA SER A 298 2.01 -5.92 12.96
C SER A 298 1.25 -6.75 11.93
N ALA A 299 1.57 -6.64 10.63
CA ALA A 299 0.91 -7.40 9.57
C ALA A 299 0.88 -8.92 9.83
N ALA A 300 1.97 -9.49 10.35
CA ALA A 300 2.04 -10.90 10.68
C ALA A 300 1.15 -11.27 11.88
N GLU A 301 1.17 -10.45 12.92
CA GLU A 301 0.42 -10.70 14.16
C GLU A 301 -1.10 -10.51 13.95
N ILE A 302 -1.49 -9.46 13.23
CA ILE A 302 -2.88 -9.21 12.82
C ILE A 302 -3.42 -10.41 12.05
N ALA A 303 -2.68 -10.87 11.03
CA ALA A 303 -3.12 -12.01 10.23
C ALA A 303 -3.20 -13.30 11.08
N ARG A 304 -2.21 -13.53 11.96
CA ARG A 304 -2.20 -14.68 12.88
C ARG A 304 -3.45 -14.70 13.75
N ILE A 305 -3.76 -13.59 14.42
CA ILE A 305 -4.91 -13.49 15.31
C ILE A 305 -6.22 -13.65 14.52
N ALA A 306 -6.37 -12.92 13.42
CA ALA A 306 -7.60 -12.93 12.64
C ALA A 306 -7.90 -14.33 12.10
N HIS A 307 -6.90 -15.04 11.55
CA HIS A 307 -7.07 -16.42 11.10
C HIS A 307 -7.37 -17.38 12.26
N GLN A 308 -6.72 -17.22 13.41
CA GLN A 308 -6.97 -18.04 14.59
C GLN A 308 -8.43 -17.93 15.06
N LEU A 309 -9.00 -16.72 15.08
CA LEU A 309 -10.36 -16.47 15.55
C LEU A 309 -11.43 -16.87 14.54
N HIS A 310 -11.11 -16.89 13.24
CA HIS A 310 -12.00 -17.41 12.20
C HIS A 310 -11.93 -18.94 12.04
N GLY A 311 -10.80 -19.55 12.38
CA GLY A 311 -10.56 -20.97 12.12
C GLY A 311 -10.54 -21.30 10.62
N ALA A 312 -11.00 -22.50 10.25
CA ALA A 312 -10.87 -23.02 8.89
C ALA A 312 -11.48 -22.12 7.79
N ILE A 313 -12.60 -21.42 8.08
CA ILE A 313 -13.24 -20.55 7.09
C ILE A 313 -12.36 -19.34 6.72
N GLY A 314 -11.55 -18.84 7.66
CA GLY A 314 -10.67 -17.69 7.44
C GLY A 314 -9.60 -17.91 6.39
N ILE A 315 -9.18 -19.17 6.19
CA ILE A 315 -8.15 -19.55 5.22
C ILE A 315 -8.73 -19.63 3.80
N THR A 316 -10.04 -19.87 3.66
CA THR A 316 -10.68 -20.06 2.35
C THR A 316 -10.80 -18.75 1.57
N ARG A 317 -10.73 -18.83 0.23
CA ARG A 317 -10.99 -17.67 -0.65
C ARG A 317 -12.43 -17.15 -0.61
N LEU A 318 -13.35 -17.92 -0.03
CA LEU A 318 -14.74 -17.53 0.17
C LEU A 318 -14.90 -16.49 1.28
N ASN A 319 -13.89 -16.34 2.15
CA ASN A 319 -13.91 -15.37 3.23
C ASN A 319 -13.12 -14.11 2.82
N PRO A 320 -13.70 -12.90 2.94
CA PRO A 320 -12.99 -11.65 2.66
C PRO A 320 -11.71 -11.45 3.50
N LEU A 321 -11.57 -12.15 4.62
CA LEU A 321 -10.34 -12.16 5.42
C LEU A 321 -9.13 -12.66 4.64
N HIS A 322 -9.33 -13.63 3.74
CA HIS A 322 -8.24 -14.18 2.91
C HIS A 322 -7.57 -13.07 2.10
N LEU A 323 -8.39 -12.20 1.48
CA LEU A 323 -7.88 -11.08 0.70
C LEU A 323 -7.21 -10.03 1.58
N ALA A 324 -7.84 -9.64 2.69
CA ALA A 324 -7.27 -8.65 3.59
C ALA A 324 -5.89 -9.08 4.11
N THR A 325 -5.76 -10.35 4.52
CA THR A 325 -4.50 -10.88 5.08
C THR A 325 -3.43 -11.16 4.04
N THR A 326 -3.78 -11.62 2.83
CA THR A 326 -2.80 -11.77 1.73
C THR A 326 -2.25 -10.43 1.25
N ARG A 327 -3.04 -9.35 1.36
CA ARG A 327 -2.57 -7.98 1.13
C ARG A 327 -1.63 -7.48 2.22
N LEU A 328 -1.95 -7.70 3.49
CA LEU A 328 -1.03 -7.43 4.61
C LEU A 328 0.32 -8.10 4.38
N TRP A 329 0.32 -9.39 4.02
CA TRP A 329 1.55 -10.15 3.74
C TRP A 329 2.26 -9.72 2.46
N SER A 330 1.55 -9.25 1.44
CA SER A 330 2.21 -8.75 0.23
C SER A 330 2.91 -7.42 0.49
N TRP A 331 2.20 -6.46 1.08
CA TRP A 331 2.68 -5.10 1.22
C TRP A 331 3.74 -4.94 2.31
N ARG A 332 3.84 -5.89 3.27
CA ARG A 332 4.90 -5.83 4.30
C ARG A 332 6.30 -6.00 3.71
N ASP A 333 6.44 -6.75 2.62
CA ASP A 333 7.74 -7.01 1.96
C ASP A 333 8.00 -6.06 0.77
N GLU A 334 6.98 -5.32 0.33
CA GLU A 334 7.11 -4.31 -0.72
C GLU A 334 7.70 -3.00 -0.18
N ASP A 335 8.48 -2.33 -1.04
CA ASP A 335 9.13 -1.04 -0.75
C ASP A 335 10.03 -1.06 0.50
N GLY A 336 10.66 -2.21 0.74
CA GLY A 336 11.52 -2.50 1.88
C GLY A 336 10.76 -3.18 3.02
N ASP A 337 11.32 -4.29 3.49
CA ASP A 337 10.75 -5.06 4.61
C ASP A 337 11.00 -4.40 5.99
N GLU A 338 10.44 -5.01 7.04
CA GLU A 338 10.62 -4.58 8.42
C GLU A 338 12.10 -4.39 8.79
N THR A 339 12.96 -5.34 8.40
CA THR A 339 14.38 -5.32 8.78
C THR A 339 15.14 -4.20 8.06
N TYR A 340 14.81 -3.97 6.80
CA TYR A 340 15.37 -2.88 6.00
C TYR A 340 15.08 -1.52 6.67
N TRP A 341 13.82 -1.26 7.01
CA TRP A 341 13.42 0.02 7.61
C TRP A 341 13.88 0.16 9.06
N ALA A 342 13.87 -0.91 9.85
CA ALA A 342 14.41 -0.91 11.21
C ALA A 342 15.91 -0.57 11.22
N ARG A 343 16.69 -1.12 10.29
CA ARG A 343 18.12 -0.77 10.17
C ARG A 343 18.34 0.68 9.75
N ARG A 344 17.50 1.23 8.86
CA ARG A 344 17.60 2.64 8.46
C ARG A 344 17.25 3.57 9.62
N LEU A 345 16.19 3.26 10.36
CA LEU A 345 15.83 3.97 11.59
C LEU A 345 16.97 3.93 12.60
N ALA A 346 17.51 2.73 12.88
CA ALA A 346 18.60 2.54 13.82
C ALA A 346 19.88 3.30 13.42
N ARG A 347 20.19 3.42 12.13
CA ARG A 347 21.36 4.18 11.65
C ARG A 347 21.26 5.68 11.91
N SER A 348 20.03 6.22 12.01
CA SER A 348 19.82 7.62 12.36
C SER A 348 19.96 7.89 13.86
N LEU A 349 19.96 6.83 14.68
CA LEU A 349 20.01 6.89 16.13
C LEU A 349 21.40 6.51 16.63
N THR A 350 21.88 7.25 17.62
CA THR A 350 23.11 6.98 18.37
C THR A 350 22.77 6.86 19.85
N ALA A 351 23.68 6.32 20.66
CA ALA A 351 23.47 6.24 22.12
C ALA A 351 23.14 7.60 22.76
N THR A 352 23.65 8.69 22.18
CA THR A 352 23.42 10.07 22.66
C THR A 352 22.15 10.72 22.10
N THR A 353 21.65 10.26 20.94
CA THR A 353 20.46 10.84 20.30
C THR A 353 19.19 10.02 20.54
N LEU A 354 19.31 8.75 20.94
CA LEU A 354 18.17 7.85 21.16
C LEU A 354 17.12 8.42 22.13
N TRP A 355 17.53 8.76 23.36
CA TRP A 355 16.57 9.26 24.36
C TRP A 355 15.98 10.62 23.99
N PRO A 356 16.76 11.61 23.55
CA PRO A 356 16.20 12.86 23.04
C PRO A 356 15.20 12.65 21.89
N SER A 357 15.48 11.76 20.95
CA SER A 357 14.59 11.50 19.81
C SER A 357 13.29 10.78 20.21
N LEU A 358 13.31 9.95 21.25
CA LEU A 358 12.10 9.29 21.77
C LEU A 358 11.26 10.17 22.69
N ALA A 359 11.90 11.08 23.42
CA ALA A 359 11.25 11.95 24.40
C ALA A 359 10.87 13.32 23.84
N ALA A 360 11.33 13.66 22.63
CA ALA A 360 10.89 14.85 21.93
C ALA A 360 9.40 14.73 21.59
N THR A 361 8.59 15.56 22.22
CA THR A 361 7.19 15.74 21.84
C THR A 361 7.14 16.29 20.41
N PRO A 362 6.33 15.71 19.50
CA PRO A 362 6.24 16.16 18.12
C PRO A 362 5.74 17.60 17.97
#